data_AF-Q10347-F1
#
_entry.id   AF-Q10347-F1
#
_cell.length_a   1.000
_cell.length_b   1.000
_cell.length_c   1.000
_cell.angle_alpha   90.00
_cell.angle_beta   90.00
_cell.angle_gamma   90.00
#
_symmetry.space_group_name_H-M   'P 1'
#
loop_
_entity.id
_entity.type
_entity.pdbx_description
1 polymer ?
#
loop_
_entity_poly.entity_id
_entity_poly.type
_entity_poly.pdbx_seq_one_letter_code
_entity_poly.pdbx_strand_id
1 'polypeptide(L)'
;MPSLVRRFQHASTEEQPFELNIQMESPPLVMYGNPDVSSGALASGLAKLTVFPADLKCESIVMEFVRIISTKRPLRDSCPDCKAQVEAFEKWEFSKEPTVYTHGTHTWPFTFIIPGHFPQTTNSPFINVTYILKTRVKIPSQPDFVFEYPLNLKRSIVTNADKIAQRLFPPTSLIALLELPPVIHPLSCVPVEFQLTGVKPENSKVGWRLTKISWRIEEQIKAQINGCSTHTGTKKPYIFKETRLLGNNEHKSGWKEDGDRIIFEIPISTSLLSKPICDVSFDGQFSLYIAHQLILETIVVEVMNSHPINSNARILRMKVNLPLTERGGLGVSWDEECPPMFNSVGPSPPAYEQVARSSPTDIPLPPPSCPTNVQRD
;
A
#
# COMPACT_ATOMS: atom_id res chain seq x y z
N MET A 1 19.90 -4.15 -7.35
CA MET A 1 20.64 -2.93 -6.99
C MET A 1 20.12 -2.40 -5.67
N PRO A 2 20.98 -2.12 -4.67
CA PRO A 2 20.59 -1.35 -3.50
C PRO A 2 20.34 0.10 -3.93
N SER A 3 19.33 0.74 -3.32
CA SER A 3 19.01 2.15 -3.53
C SER A 3 20.25 3.00 -3.28
N LEU A 4 20.70 3.71 -4.32
CA LEU A 4 21.60 4.85 -4.20
C LEU A 4 20.86 5.97 -3.47
N VAL A 5 20.67 5.83 -2.17
CA VAL A 5 20.67 7.00 -1.30
C VAL A 5 22.11 7.46 -1.32
N ARG A 6 22.43 8.39 -2.22
CA ARG A 6 23.69 9.14 -2.15
C ARG A 6 23.65 9.87 -0.82
N ARG A 7 24.19 9.25 0.24
CA ARG A 7 24.78 10.01 1.33
C ARG A 7 25.85 10.85 0.63
N PHE A 8 25.61 12.15 0.52
CA PHE A 8 26.68 13.09 0.32
C PHE A 8 27.61 12.92 1.53
N GLN A 9 28.64 12.07 1.38
CA GLN A 9 29.79 12.15 2.25
C GLN A 9 30.52 13.41 1.82
N HIS A 10 30.22 14.51 2.51
CA HIS A 10 31.02 15.70 2.40
C HIS A 10 32.46 15.36 2.78
N ALA A 11 33.37 15.82 1.93
CA ALA A 11 34.80 15.69 2.10
C ALA A 11 35.28 16.48 3.33
N SER A 12 36.20 15.85 4.06
CA SER A 12 37.28 16.46 4.88
C SER A 12 36.94 17.57 5.88
N THR A 13 37.02 17.20 7.16
CA THR A 13 37.85 17.86 8.20
C THR A 13 37.55 19.31 8.63
N GLU A 14 36.29 19.62 8.91
CA GLU A 14 35.92 20.55 10.00
C GLU A 14 34.71 19.92 10.71
N GLU A 15 34.74 19.80 12.04
CA GLU A 15 33.60 19.30 12.82
C GLU A 15 32.39 20.18 12.52
N GLN A 16 31.39 19.64 11.82
CA GLN A 16 30.15 20.36 11.55
C GLN A 16 29.59 20.84 12.90
N PRO A 17 29.30 22.15 13.09
CA PRO A 17 29.00 22.70 14.41
C PRO A 17 27.66 22.21 14.99
N PHE A 18 26.86 21.51 14.20
CA PHE A 18 25.59 20.94 14.62
C PHE A 18 25.22 19.71 13.79
N GLU A 19 24.27 18.92 14.31
CA GLU A 19 23.62 17.81 13.63
C GLU A 19 22.10 18.03 13.61
N LEU A 20 21.46 17.75 12.48
CA LEU A 20 20.00 17.68 12.36
C LEU A 20 19.54 16.23 12.34
N ASN A 21 18.44 15.95 13.05
CA ASN A 21 17.80 14.66 13.03
C ASN A 21 16.28 14.79 13.20
N ILE A 22 15.53 13.77 12.80
CA ILE A 22 14.10 13.65 13.03
C ILE A 22 13.85 12.34 13.76
N GLN A 23 13.17 12.43 14.90
CA GLN A 23 12.67 11.26 15.63
C GLN A 23 11.17 11.16 15.37
N MET A 24 10.75 10.19 14.57
CA MET A 24 9.34 9.86 14.41
C MET A 24 8.81 9.18 15.68
N GLU A 25 7.63 9.59 16.14
CA GLU A 25 6.93 9.05 17.30
C GLU A 25 5.61 8.37 16.93
N SER A 26 5.04 8.70 15.76
CA SER A 26 3.87 8.01 15.23
C SER A 26 4.17 6.56 14.82
N PRO A 27 3.16 5.69 14.74
CA PRO A 27 3.26 4.40 14.06
C PRO A 27 3.76 4.53 12.60
N PRO A 28 4.14 3.42 11.94
CA PRO A 28 4.46 3.43 10.53
C PRO A 28 3.36 4.09 9.69
N LEU A 29 3.75 4.92 8.73
CA LEU A 29 2.81 5.69 7.90
C LEU A 29 2.08 4.76 6.92
N VAL A 30 0.88 4.31 7.31
CA VAL A 30 0.02 3.43 6.51
C VAL A 30 -1.32 4.12 6.27
N MET A 31 -1.69 4.25 5.00
CA MET A 31 -3.04 4.63 4.58
C MET A 31 -3.90 3.38 4.47
N TYR A 32 -4.99 3.31 5.22
CA TYR A 32 -5.91 2.17 5.20
C TYR A 32 -7.04 2.38 4.21
N GLY A 33 -7.31 1.36 3.40
CA GLY A 33 -8.36 1.37 2.38
C GLY A 33 -7.94 1.99 1.04
N ASN A 34 -8.93 2.08 0.15
CA ASN A 34 -8.77 2.70 -1.17
C ASN A 34 -8.49 4.21 -1.03
N PRO A 35 -7.81 4.84 -2.01
CA PRO A 35 -7.51 6.28 -1.99
C PRO A 35 -8.71 7.18 -1.67
N ASP A 36 -9.90 6.81 -2.16
CA ASP A 36 -11.12 7.61 -2.05
C ASP A 36 -11.80 7.55 -0.68
N VAL A 37 -11.45 6.56 0.16
CA VAL A 37 -12.07 6.33 1.48
C VAL A 37 -11.07 6.39 2.64
N SER A 38 -9.77 6.41 2.35
CA SER A 38 -8.72 6.46 3.35
C SER A 38 -8.74 7.80 4.12
N SER A 39 -8.74 7.73 5.45
CA SER A 39 -8.61 8.92 6.33
C SER A 39 -7.19 9.51 6.34
N GLY A 40 -6.21 8.78 5.82
CA GLY A 40 -4.82 9.24 5.69
C GLY A 40 -3.89 8.53 6.65
N ALA A 41 -2.74 9.15 6.93
CA ALA A 41 -1.77 8.66 7.91
C ALA A 41 -1.30 9.81 8.80
N LEU A 42 -1.38 9.62 10.12
CA LEU A 42 -0.86 10.56 11.10
C LEU A 42 0.66 10.44 11.17
N ALA A 43 1.35 11.55 10.93
CA ALA A 43 2.79 11.69 11.10
C ALA A 43 3.07 12.63 12.27
N SER A 44 3.79 12.14 13.28
CA SER A 44 4.21 12.97 14.42
C SER A 44 5.61 12.60 14.88
N GLY A 45 6.33 13.60 15.38
CA GLY A 45 7.68 13.39 15.90
C GLY A 45 8.34 14.68 16.37
N LEU A 46 9.64 14.58 16.60
CA LEU A 46 10.51 15.66 17.06
C LEU A 46 11.58 15.96 16.01
N ALA A 47 11.62 17.21 15.54
CA ALA A 47 12.79 17.74 14.83
C ALA A 47 13.86 18.09 15.87
N LYS A 48 15.10 17.63 15.66
CA LYS A 48 16.21 17.80 16.60
C LYS A 48 17.36 18.56 15.96
N LEU A 49 17.87 19.54 16.69
CA LEU A 49 19.13 20.22 16.41
C LEU A 49 20.07 19.97 17.58
N THR A 50 21.14 19.22 17.35
CA THR A 50 22.22 19.05 18.34
C THR A 50 23.34 20.01 18.00
N VAL A 51 23.61 20.97 18.87
CA VAL A 51 24.70 21.94 18.72
C VAL A 51 25.93 21.43 19.48
N PHE A 52 27.06 21.31 18.79
CA PHE A 52 28.35 20.91 19.34
C PHE A 52 29.11 22.13 19.90
N PRO A 53 30.37 22.07 20.37
CA PRO A 53 30.79 22.79 21.59
C PRO A 53 30.65 24.32 21.57
N ALA A 54 30.50 24.95 20.41
CA ALA A 54 30.23 26.37 20.29
C ALA A 54 28.75 26.66 20.01
N ASP A 55 28.22 27.72 20.62
CA ASP A 55 26.88 28.22 20.36
C ASP A 55 26.66 28.51 18.87
N LEU A 56 25.53 28.05 18.34
CA LEU A 56 25.17 28.21 16.93
C LEU A 56 24.26 29.43 16.75
N LYS A 57 24.77 30.46 16.07
CA LYS A 57 23.93 31.56 15.60
C LYS A 57 23.21 31.16 14.31
N CYS A 58 21.89 31.04 14.37
CA CYS A 58 21.05 30.64 13.27
C CYS A 58 20.06 31.75 12.92
N GLU A 59 19.88 32.04 11.64
CA GLU A 59 18.88 33.01 11.15
C GLU A 59 17.47 32.39 11.10
N SER A 60 17.37 31.15 10.62
CA SER A 60 16.10 30.43 10.57
C SER A 60 16.28 28.93 10.47
N ILE A 61 15.29 28.20 11.01
CA ILE A 61 15.14 26.76 10.88
C ILE A 61 13.73 26.51 10.36
N VAL A 62 13.66 25.98 9.14
CA VAL A 62 12.39 25.71 8.46
C VAL A 62 12.34 24.26 8.03
N MET A 63 11.24 23.57 8.33
CA MET A 63 11.00 22.21 7.87
C MET A 63 9.76 22.17 6.98
N GLU A 64 9.81 21.38 5.91
CA GLU A 64 8.70 21.20 4.97
C GLU A 64 8.41 19.71 4.75
N PHE A 65 7.13 19.35 4.70
CA PHE A 65 6.71 18.05 4.17
C PHE A 65 6.58 18.14 2.65
N VAL A 66 7.39 17.35 1.94
CA VAL A 66 7.54 17.45 0.50
C VAL A 66 7.28 16.10 -0.17
N ARG A 67 6.46 16.11 -1.23
CA ARG A 67 6.33 15.00 -2.18
C ARG A 67 7.19 15.29 -3.40
N ILE A 68 7.91 14.28 -3.85
CA ILE A 68 8.71 14.31 -5.07
C ILE A 68 8.24 13.15 -5.96
N ILE A 69 7.63 13.50 -7.09
CA ILE A 69 7.31 12.55 -8.17
C ILE A 69 8.33 12.76 -9.28
N SER A 70 9.15 11.75 -9.56
CA SER A 70 10.26 11.87 -10.52
C SER A 70 10.21 10.79 -11.59
N THR A 71 10.77 11.08 -12.75
CA THR A 71 10.89 10.13 -13.86
C THR A 71 12.34 9.88 -14.24
N LYS A 72 12.63 8.64 -14.63
CA LYS A 72 13.92 8.24 -15.22
C LYS A 72 14.02 8.56 -16.71
N ARG A 73 12.92 8.98 -17.35
CA ARG A 73 12.79 9.23 -18.80
C ARG A 73 12.10 10.57 -19.07
N PRO A 74 12.67 11.71 -18.64
CA PRO A 74 12.06 13.02 -18.85
C PRO A 74 11.93 13.35 -20.35
N LEU A 75 10.95 14.18 -20.73
CA LEU A 75 10.82 14.67 -22.12
C LEU A 75 12.01 15.57 -22.53
N ARG A 76 12.64 16.20 -21.53
CA ARG A 76 13.81 17.07 -21.68
C ARG A 76 14.78 16.86 -20.52
N ASP A 77 15.92 16.23 -20.80
CA ASP A 77 16.96 15.92 -19.82
C ASP A 77 17.62 17.14 -19.17
N SER A 78 17.51 18.33 -19.77
CA SER A 78 18.05 19.56 -19.19
C SER A 78 17.05 20.33 -18.32
N CYS A 79 15.78 19.93 -18.30
CA CYS A 79 14.74 20.64 -17.54
C CYS A 79 14.46 19.92 -16.20
N PRO A 80 14.65 20.58 -15.04
CA PRO A 80 14.35 19.98 -13.74
C PRO A 80 12.87 19.64 -13.59
N ASP A 81 11.96 20.49 -14.08
CA ASP A 81 10.51 20.26 -13.97
C ASP A 81 10.02 19.11 -14.87
N CYS A 82 10.74 18.81 -15.96
CA CYS A 82 10.48 17.60 -16.76
C CYS A 82 11.00 16.33 -16.07
N LYS A 83 11.97 16.45 -15.14
CA LYS A 83 12.53 15.32 -14.38
C LYS A 83 11.73 15.00 -13.14
N ALA A 84 11.26 16.02 -12.42
CA ALA A 84 10.56 15.84 -11.17
C ALA A 84 9.55 16.97 -10.91
N GLN A 85 8.44 16.60 -10.30
CA GLN A 85 7.51 17.51 -9.63
C GLN A 85 7.80 17.47 -8.14
N VAL A 86 8.07 18.63 -7.57
CA VAL A 86 8.37 18.82 -6.15
C VAL A 86 7.29 19.72 -5.58
N GLU A 87 6.57 19.22 -4.57
CA GLU A 87 5.43 19.93 -3.98
C GLU A 87 5.54 19.86 -2.46
N ALA A 88 5.48 21.02 -1.80
CA ALA A 88 5.45 21.14 -0.34
C ALA A 88 4.01 21.32 0.13
N PHE A 89 3.59 20.57 1.14
CA PHE A 89 2.21 20.59 1.66
C PHE A 89 2.10 21.23 3.03
N GLU A 90 3.10 21.03 3.89
CA GLU A 90 3.13 21.56 5.25
C GLU A 90 4.48 22.20 5.53
N LYS A 91 4.48 23.24 6.36
CA LYS A 91 5.67 24.03 6.68
C LYS A 91 5.70 24.40 8.17
N TRP A 92 6.83 24.16 8.81
CA TRP A 92 7.11 24.55 10.19
C TRP A 92 8.28 25.52 10.22
N GLU A 93 8.11 26.65 10.91
CA GLU A 93 9.16 27.63 11.15
C GLU A 93 9.53 27.58 12.64
N PHE A 94 10.56 26.80 12.97
CA PHE A 94 11.00 26.58 14.34
C PHE A 94 11.75 27.79 14.93
N SER A 95 12.35 28.61 14.06
CA SER A 95 12.96 29.89 14.42
C SER A 95 12.46 30.98 13.49
N LYS A 96 11.73 31.96 14.05
CA LYS A 96 11.21 33.12 13.31
C LYS A 96 12.18 34.30 13.29
N GLU A 97 13.12 34.32 14.23
CA GLU A 97 14.10 35.39 14.42
C GLU A 97 15.51 34.79 14.56
N PRO A 98 16.56 35.58 14.26
CA PRO A 98 17.93 35.14 14.48
C PRO A 98 18.15 34.75 15.95
N THR A 99 18.42 33.47 16.18
CA THR A 99 18.52 32.86 17.51
C THR A 99 19.91 32.25 17.70
N VAL A 100 20.45 32.40 18.91
CA VAL A 100 21.69 31.71 19.33
C VAL A 100 21.29 30.45 20.10
N TYR A 101 21.60 29.29 19.53
CA TYR A 101 21.35 28.00 20.15
C TYR A 101 22.57 27.56 20.94
N THR A 102 22.40 27.34 22.24
CA THR A 102 23.47 26.87 23.12
C THR A 102 23.85 25.42 22.83
N HIS A 103 25.06 25.02 23.23
CA HIS A 103 25.48 23.62 23.21
C HIS A 103 24.42 22.70 23.85
N GLY A 104 24.07 21.62 23.14
CA GLY A 104 23.06 20.66 23.55
C GLY A 104 22.03 20.36 22.45
N THR A 105 21.01 19.57 22.81
CA THR A 105 19.94 19.18 21.87
C THR A 105 18.71 20.02 22.08
N HIS A 106 18.30 20.71 21.02
CA HIS A 106 17.05 21.46 20.93
C HIS A 106 16.04 20.65 20.12
N THR A 107 14.79 20.63 20.56
CA THR A 107 13.75 19.79 19.94
C THR A 107 12.47 20.57 19.71
N TRP A 108 11.85 20.36 18.55
CA TRP A 108 10.54 20.92 18.23
C TRP A 108 9.58 19.81 17.81
N PRO A 109 8.39 19.73 18.43
CA PRO A 109 7.37 18.79 18.00
C PRO A 109 6.76 19.23 16.66
N PHE A 110 6.40 18.24 15.85
CA PHE A 110 5.58 18.43 14.67
C PHE A 110 4.52 17.35 14.58
N THR A 111 3.40 17.69 13.96
CA THR A 111 2.31 16.76 13.65
C THR A 111 1.62 17.22 12.38
N PHE A 112 1.22 16.27 11.54
CA PHE A 112 0.41 16.50 10.36
C PHE A 112 -0.26 15.21 9.91
N ILE A 113 -1.31 15.34 9.11
CA ILE A 113 -2.01 14.23 8.48
C ILE A 113 -1.66 14.22 7.01
N ILE A 114 -1.13 13.09 6.53
CA ILE A 114 -0.94 12.86 5.09
C ILE A 114 -2.30 12.50 4.49
N PRO A 115 -2.80 13.23 3.47
CA PRO A 115 -4.11 12.95 2.89
C PRO A 115 -4.23 11.53 2.32
N GLY A 116 -5.37 10.87 2.56
CA GLY A 116 -5.56 9.47 2.17
C GLY A 116 -5.59 9.18 0.68
N HIS A 117 -5.84 10.18 -0.17
CA HIS A 117 -5.80 10.05 -1.63
C HIS A 117 -4.36 10.09 -2.19
N PHE A 118 -3.35 10.35 -1.37
CA PHE A 118 -1.97 10.40 -1.85
C PHE A 118 -1.50 9.00 -2.28
N PRO A 119 -0.70 8.90 -3.36
CA PRO A 119 -0.08 7.63 -3.72
C PRO A 119 0.97 7.24 -2.68
N GLN A 120 1.07 5.96 -2.35
CA GLN A 120 2.13 5.46 -1.47
C GLN A 120 3.53 5.62 -2.10
N THR A 121 4.57 5.57 -1.27
CA THR A 121 5.96 5.56 -1.73
C THR A 121 6.16 4.41 -2.74
N THR A 122 6.59 4.76 -3.95
CA THR A 122 6.64 3.83 -5.09
C THR A 122 7.95 3.98 -5.83
N ASN A 123 8.60 2.88 -6.16
CA ASN A 123 9.78 2.85 -7.04
C ASN A 123 9.48 1.93 -8.23
N SER A 124 9.07 2.52 -9.35
CA SER A 124 8.79 1.78 -10.58
C SER A 124 9.91 1.94 -11.62
N PRO A 125 9.91 1.15 -12.71
CA PRO A 125 10.86 1.32 -13.80
C PRO A 125 10.84 2.71 -14.46
N PHE A 126 9.71 3.44 -14.39
CA PHE A 126 9.52 4.70 -15.11
C PHE A 126 9.39 5.91 -14.18
N ILE A 127 8.57 5.80 -13.13
CA ILE A 127 8.20 6.89 -12.21
C ILE A 127 8.44 6.46 -10.75
N ASN A 128 8.97 7.37 -9.95
CA ASN A 128 9.13 7.20 -8.51
C ASN A 128 8.28 8.22 -7.76
N VAL A 129 7.66 7.80 -6.66
CA VAL A 129 6.97 8.65 -5.69
C VAL A 129 7.73 8.55 -4.38
N THR A 130 8.19 9.69 -3.87
CA THR A 130 8.96 9.77 -2.62
C THR A 130 8.45 10.92 -1.76
N TYR A 131 8.56 10.75 -0.45
CA TYR A 131 8.15 11.74 0.55
C TYR A 131 9.33 12.02 1.47
N ILE A 132 9.55 13.29 1.78
CA ILE A 132 10.62 13.71 2.68
C ILE A 132 10.14 14.81 3.63
N LEU A 133 10.73 14.85 4.82
CA LEU A 133 10.79 16.05 5.64
C LEU A 133 12.09 16.77 5.32
N LYS A 134 11.98 17.94 4.70
CA LYS A 134 13.11 18.75 4.26
C LYS A 134 13.33 19.89 5.24
N THR A 135 14.42 19.83 6.00
CA THR A 135 14.80 20.87 6.96
C THR A 135 15.91 21.74 6.38
N ARG A 136 15.72 23.05 6.40
CA ARG A 136 16.69 24.06 5.98
C ARG A 136 17.10 24.91 7.18
N VAL A 137 18.40 25.00 7.43
CA VAL A 137 19.00 25.84 8.46
C VAL A 137 19.82 26.93 7.78
N LYS A 138 19.50 28.18 8.09
CA LYS A 138 20.25 29.34 7.62
C LYS A 138 21.19 29.82 8.70
N ILE A 139 22.45 29.95 8.37
CA ILE A 139 23.51 30.45 9.26
C ILE A 139 24.12 31.68 8.58
N PRO A 140 24.38 32.78 9.32
CA PRO A 140 24.97 33.97 8.72
C PRO A 140 26.27 33.67 7.98
N SER A 141 26.42 34.23 6.79
CA SER A 141 27.64 34.10 5.96
C SER A 141 28.01 32.67 5.54
N GLN A 142 27.12 31.69 5.75
CA GLN A 142 27.29 30.31 5.32
C GLN A 142 26.20 29.92 4.32
N PRO A 143 26.44 28.94 3.42
CA PRO A 143 25.39 28.38 2.60
C PRO A 143 24.32 27.71 3.47
N ASP A 144 23.06 27.76 3.01
CA ASP A 144 21.96 27.05 3.65
C ASP A 144 22.29 25.56 3.82
N PHE A 145 22.20 25.06 5.05
CA PHE A 145 22.29 23.63 5.31
C PHE A 145 20.93 22.99 5.07
N VAL A 146 20.91 21.88 4.33
CA VAL A 146 19.68 21.14 3.99
C VAL A 146 19.80 19.70 4.44
N PHE A 147 18.84 19.26 5.26
CA PHE A 147 18.68 17.90 5.73
C PHE A 147 17.37 17.31 5.18
N GLU A 148 17.42 16.09 4.65
CA GLU A 148 16.26 15.40 4.10
C GLU A 148 16.05 14.07 4.83
N TYR A 149 14.92 13.94 5.51
CA TYR A 149 14.52 12.72 6.20
C TYR A 149 13.47 11.98 5.38
N PRO A 150 13.71 10.74 4.92
CA PRO A 150 12.78 10.01 4.08
C PRO A 150 11.58 9.49 4.87
N LEU A 151 10.38 9.69 4.33
CA LEU A 151 9.14 9.10 4.83
C LEU A 151 8.71 7.94 3.93
N ASN A 152 8.46 6.77 4.53
CA ASN A 152 7.96 5.60 3.83
C ASN A 152 6.45 5.49 4.00
N LEU A 153 5.71 6.10 3.08
CA LEU A 153 4.25 6.03 3.05
C LEU A 153 3.82 4.71 2.40
N LYS A 154 2.97 3.95 3.08
CA LYS A 154 2.42 2.67 2.62
C LYS A 154 0.91 2.75 2.46
N ARG A 155 0.34 1.77 1.75
CA ARG A 155 -1.11 1.57 1.66
C ARG A 155 -1.45 0.12 1.92
N SER A 156 -2.47 -0.12 2.75
CA SER A 156 -3.02 -1.44 3.00
C SER A 156 -4.53 -1.43 2.78
N ILE A 157 -5.03 -2.39 2.02
CA ILE A 157 -6.47 -2.62 1.87
C ILE A 157 -6.80 -3.88 2.66
N VAL A 158 -7.59 -3.72 3.72
CA VAL A 158 -8.10 -4.80 4.54
C VAL A 158 -9.57 -5.01 4.18
N THR A 159 -9.88 -6.17 3.62
CA THR A 159 -11.26 -6.56 3.30
C THR A 159 -11.49 -7.99 3.77
N ASN A 160 -12.63 -8.22 4.41
CA ASN A 160 -12.90 -9.48 5.11
C ASN A 160 -13.52 -10.58 4.24
N ALA A 161 -14.14 -10.21 3.10
CA ALA A 161 -14.84 -11.17 2.25
C ALA A 161 -13.92 -11.70 1.14
N ASP A 162 -13.91 -13.01 0.96
CA ASP A 162 -13.23 -13.64 -0.16
C ASP A 162 -13.84 -13.21 -1.50
N LYS A 163 -12.97 -13.11 -2.49
CA LYS A 163 -13.34 -12.74 -3.84
C LYS A 163 -13.71 -14.00 -4.60
N ILE A 164 -14.93 -14.01 -5.13
CA ILE A 164 -15.42 -15.07 -6.01
C ILE A 164 -15.42 -14.55 -7.45
N ALA A 165 -14.80 -15.30 -8.35
CA ALA A 165 -14.81 -15.04 -9.78
C ALA A 165 -15.34 -16.26 -10.53
N GLN A 166 -16.13 -16.05 -11.57
CA GLN A 166 -16.73 -17.13 -12.37
C GLN A 166 -16.51 -16.88 -13.87
N ARG A 167 -16.33 -17.95 -14.65
CA ARG A 167 -16.22 -17.90 -16.10
C ARG A 167 -16.84 -19.11 -16.78
N LEU A 168 -17.80 -18.86 -17.68
CA LEU A 168 -18.31 -19.84 -18.64
C LEU A 168 -17.40 -19.90 -19.87
N PHE A 169 -17.18 -21.09 -20.44
CA PHE A 169 -16.32 -21.30 -21.62
C PHE A 169 -17.06 -21.83 -22.86
N PRO A 170 -17.75 -20.98 -23.64
CA PRO A 170 -18.33 -21.40 -24.91
C PRO A 170 -17.28 -21.94 -25.90
N PRO A 171 -17.62 -22.92 -26.76
CA PRO A 171 -18.95 -23.53 -26.92
C PRO A 171 -19.22 -24.69 -25.94
N THR A 172 -18.41 -24.86 -24.90
CA THR A 172 -18.63 -25.89 -23.87
C THR A 172 -19.60 -25.40 -22.80
N SER A 173 -20.15 -26.34 -22.02
CA SER A 173 -20.89 -26.06 -20.78
C SER A 173 -19.98 -25.88 -19.57
N LEU A 174 -18.66 -25.81 -19.75
CA LEU A 174 -17.70 -25.74 -18.65
C LEU A 174 -17.76 -24.38 -17.97
N ILE A 175 -17.86 -24.40 -16.65
CA ILE A 175 -17.84 -23.21 -15.80
C ILE A 175 -16.68 -23.35 -14.82
N ALA A 176 -15.75 -22.40 -14.85
CA ALA A 176 -14.75 -22.25 -13.79
C ALA A 176 -15.25 -21.28 -12.72
N LEU A 177 -15.01 -21.64 -11.47
CA LEU A 177 -15.15 -20.81 -10.29
C LEU A 177 -13.78 -20.70 -9.61
N LEU A 178 -13.44 -19.51 -9.16
CA LEU A 178 -12.24 -19.22 -8.37
C LEU A 178 -12.66 -18.47 -7.11
N GLU A 179 -12.27 -18.99 -5.96
CA GLU A 179 -12.38 -18.33 -4.66
C GLU A 179 -10.98 -18.09 -4.11
N LEU A 180 -10.72 -16.84 -3.73
CA LEU A 180 -9.39 -16.36 -3.39
C LEU A 180 -9.48 -15.12 -2.48
N PRO A 181 -8.42 -14.80 -1.73
CA PRO A 181 -8.38 -13.58 -0.96
C PRO A 181 -8.61 -12.34 -1.84
N PRO A 182 -9.34 -11.34 -1.33
CA PRO A 182 -9.68 -10.13 -2.09
C PRO A 182 -8.46 -9.25 -2.40
N VAL A 183 -7.42 -9.36 -1.57
CA VAL A 183 -6.16 -8.62 -1.64
C VAL A 183 -5.03 -9.56 -1.24
N ILE A 184 -3.89 -9.45 -1.90
CA ILE A 184 -2.65 -10.16 -1.53
C ILE A 184 -1.55 -9.18 -1.15
N HIS A 185 -0.43 -9.71 -0.65
CA HIS A 185 0.70 -8.91 -0.19
C HIS A 185 2.01 -9.39 -0.84
N PRO A 186 3.03 -8.53 -0.93
CA PRO A 186 4.36 -8.96 -1.31
C PRO A 186 4.81 -10.21 -0.53
N LEU A 187 5.36 -11.20 -1.24
CA LEU A 187 5.90 -12.43 -0.67
C LEU A 187 4.87 -13.31 0.06
N SER A 188 3.55 -13.07 -0.12
CA SER A 188 2.53 -13.98 0.41
C SER A 188 2.42 -15.25 -0.43
N CYS A 189 2.10 -16.36 0.25
CA CYS A 189 1.52 -17.56 -0.36
C CYS A 189 0.06 -17.64 0.08
N VAL A 190 -0.87 -17.72 -0.87
CA VAL A 190 -2.31 -17.74 -0.61
C VAL A 190 -2.94 -18.99 -1.24
N PRO A 191 -3.85 -19.68 -0.54
CA PRO A 191 -4.64 -20.74 -1.15
C PRO A 191 -5.69 -20.11 -2.07
N VAL A 192 -5.89 -20.73 -3.24
CA VAL A 192 -6.95 -20.38 -4.17
C VAL A 192 -7.76 -21.63 -4.47
N GLU A 193 -9.04 -21.61 -4.18
CA GLU A 193 -9.93 -22.71 -4.50
C GLU A 193 -10.42 -22.59 -5.93
N PHE A 194 -10.11 -23.60 -6.74
CA PHE A 194 -10.56 -23.73 -8.11
C PHE A 194 -11.60 -24.83 -8.22
N GLN A 195 -12.70 -24.53 -8.89
CA GLN A 195 -13.72 -25.50 -9.25
C GLN A 195 -14.03 -25.41 -10.75
N LEU A 196 -14.12 -26.56 -11.42
CA LEU A 196 -14.60 -26.69 -12.79
C LEU A 196 -15.82 -27.59 -12.81
N THR A 197 -16.96 -27.08 -13.28
CA THR A 197 -18.22 -27.84 -13.40
C THR A 197 -18.60 -28.06 -14.85
N GLY A 198 -19.51 -29.01 -15.12
CA GLY A 198 -19.92 -29.37 -16.47
C GLY A 198 -18.94 -30.33 -17.17
N VAL A 199 -18.08 -31.03 -16.40
CA VAL A 199 -17.08 -31.96 -16.95
C VAL A 199 -17.68 -33.29 -17.40
N LYS A 200 -18.84 -33.69 -16.90
CA LYS A 200 -19.62 -34.87 -17.29
C LYS A 200 -21.08 -34.46 -17.48
N PRO A 201 -21.43 -33.88 -18.64
CA PRO A 201 -22.81 -33.49 -18.93
C PRO A 201 -23.77 -34.69 -18.79
N GLU A 202 -24.93 -34.47 -18.17
CA GLU A 202 -25.96 -35.50 -18.02
C GLU A 202 -26.37 -36.05 -19.40
N ASN A 203 -26.60 -37.37 -19.48
CA ASN A 203 -26.98 -38.08 -20.71
C ASN A 203 -25.97 -38.01 -21.88
N SER A 204 -24.75 -37.53 -21.64
CA SER A 204 -23.68 -37.53 -22.64
C SER A 204 -22.71 -38.70 -22.42
N LYS A 205 -22.35 -39.42 -23.49
CA LYS A 205 -21.20 -40.37 -23.46
C LYS A 205 -19.85 -39.65 -23.48
N VAL A 206 -19.88 -38.34 -23.73
CA VAL A 206 -18.73 -37.47 -23.92
C VAL A 206 -18.61 -36.53 -22.74
N GLY A 207 -17.44 -36.51 -22.12
CA GLY A 207 -17.09 -35.60 -21.04
C GLY A 207 -15.75 -34.93 -21.27
N TRP A 208 -15.30 -34.18 -20.28
CA TRP A 208 -14.05 -33.45 -20.22
C TRP A 208 -13.19 -34.01 -19.11
N ARG A 209 -11.92 -34.29 -19.44
CA ARG A 209 -10.88 -34.62 -18.46
C ARG A 209 -9.92 -33.46 -18.37
N LEU A 210 -9.72 -32.95 -17.15
CA LEU A 210 -8.64 -32.01 -16.88
C LEU A 210 -7.29 -32.73 -16.95
N THR A 211 -6.33 -32.14 -17.66
CA THR A 211 -4.98 -32.70 -17.82
C THR A 211 -3.88 -31.80 -17.28
N LYS A 212 -4.14 -30.49 -17.22
CA LYS A 212 -3.19 -29.51 -16.67
C LYS A 212 -3.90 -28.29 -16.12
N ILE A 213 -3.42 -27.78 -14.99
CA ILE A 213 -3.70 -26.44 -14.49
C ILE A 213 -2.38 -25.69 -14.40
N SER A 214 -2.33 -24.45 -14.87
CA SER A 214 -1.19 -23.56 -14.70
C SER A 214 -1.69 -22.19 -14.28
N TRP A 215 -0.93 -21.53 -13.42
CA TRP A 215 -1.24 -20.18 -12.96
C TRP A 215 -0.03 -19.28 -13.12
N ARG A 216 -0.30 -17.99 -13.27
CA ARG A 216 0.73 -16.95 -13.23
C ARG A 216 0.15 -15.64 -12.71
N ILE A 217 0.97 -14.91 -11.94
CA ILE A 217 0.67 -13.56 -11.49
C ILE A 217 1.46 -12.60 -12.37
N GLU A 218 0.75 -11.70 -13.04
CA GLU A 218 1.35 -10.61 -13.81
C GLU A 218 1.17 -9.28 -13.10
N GLU A 219 2.23 -8.48 -13.05
CA GLU A 219 2.19 -7.05 -12.74
C GLU A 219 2.15 -6.26 -14.05
N GLN A 220 1.15 -5.40 -14.20
CA GLN A 220 0.93 -4.54 -15.34
C GLN A 220 1.31 -3.11 -14.96
N ILE A 221 2.40 -2.60 -15.54
CA ILE A 221 2.84 -1.21 -15.35
C ILE A 221 2.50 -0.41 -16.60
N LYS A 222 1.78 0.68 -16.43
CA LYS A 222 1.56 1.70 -17.46
C LYS A 222 2.01 3.04 -16.89
N ALA A 223 2.86 3.75 -17.63
CA ALA A 223 3.32 5.07 -17.24
C ALA A 223 3.15 6.04 -18.41
N GLN A 224 2.72 7.27 -18.12
CA GLN A 224 2.67 8.36 -19.08
C GLN A 224 3.44 9.56 -18.53
N ILE A 225 4.32 10.11 -19.36
CA ILE A 225 5.13 11.27 -19.02
C ILE A 225 4.75 12.40 -19.96
N ASN A 226 4.17 13.45 -19.39
CA ASN A 226 3.81 14.67 -20.11
C ASN A 226 4.90 15.75 -19.91
N GLY A 227 4.89 16.76 -20.77
CA GLY A 227 5.75 17.93 -20.59
C GLY A 227 5.32 18.73 -19.36
N CYS A 228 6.28 19.38 -18.68
CA CYS A 228 5.94 20.36 -17.65
C CYS A 228 5.24 21.58 -18.26
N SER A 229 4.77 22.51 -17.43
CA SER A 229 4.07 23.73 -17.87
C SER A 229 4.79 24.47 -19.00
N THR A 230 6.12 24.59 -18.95
CA THR A 230 6.95 25.27 -19.97
C THR A 230 7.21 24.46 -21.24
N HIS A 231 6.99 23.15 -21.22
CA HIS A 231 7.20 22.23 -22.35
C HIS A 231 5.93 21.48 -22.77
N THR A 232 4.77 21.91 -22.29
CA THR A 232 3.47 21.36 -22.67
C THR A 232 3.31 21.39 -24.20
N GLY A 233 2.98 20.25 -24.81
CA GLY A 233 2.77 20.13 -26.25
C GLY A 233 4.03 20.18 -27.13
N THR A 234 5.21 20.46 -26.58
CA THR A 234 6.46 20.54 -27.37
C THR A 234 6.90 19.19 -27.95
N LYS A 235 6.58 18.10 -27.25
CA LYS A 235 6.76 16.71 -27.69
C LYS A 235 5.52 15.90 -27.34
N LYS A 236 5.27 14.83 -28.10
CA LYS A 236 4.27 13.83 -27.71
C LYS A 236 4.64 13.22 -26.35
N PRO A 237 3.66 12.96 -25.47
CA PRO A 237 3.90 12.25 -24.22
C PRO A 237 4.58 10.91 -24.45
N TYR A 238 5.49 10.54 -23.55
CA TYR A 238 6.05 9.19 -23.56
C TYR A 238 5.12 8.25 -22.81
N ILE A 239 4.69 7.17 -23.49
CA ILE A 239 3.84 6.14 -22.92
C ILE A 239 4.65 4.85 -22.84
N PHE A 240 4.80 4.33 -21.63
CA PHE A 240 5.47 3.07 -21.37
C PHE A 240 4.47 2.03 -20.89
N LYS A 241 4.67 0.79 -21.32
CA LYS A 241 3.93 -0.38 -20.85
C LYS A 241 4.92 -1.49 -20.59
N GLU A 242 4.85 -2.09 -19.41
CA GLU A 242 5.69 -3.22 -19.03
C GLU A 242 4.83 -4.24 -18.29
N THR A 243 5.01 -5.52 -18.64
CA THR A 243 4.38 -6.65 -17.95
C THR A 243 5.48 -7.46 -17.27
N ARG A 244 5.42 -7.61 -15.95
CA ARG A 244 6.37 -8.43 -15.20
C ARG A 244 5.69 -9.70 -14.71
N LEU A 245 6.39 -10.83 -14.81
CA LEU A 245 5.96 -12.10 -14.22
C LEU A 245 6.43 -12.14 -12.76
N LEU A 246 5.50 -12.19 -11.81
CA LEU A 246 5.84 -12.24 -10.39
C LEU A 246 5.98 -13.67 -9.87
N GLY A 247 5.20 -14.60 -10.41
CA GLY A 247 5.22 -16.00 -10.01
C GLY A 247 4.35 -16.83 -10.94
N ASN A 248 4.67 -18.12 -11.05
CA ASN A 248 3.93 -19.09 -11.83
C ASN A 248 4.20 -20.50 -11.32
N ASN A 249 3.25 -21.40 -11.57
CA ASN A 249 3.45 -22.84 -11.41
C ASN A 249 2.52 -23.62 -12.34
N GLU A 250 2.78 -24.92 -12.49
CA GLU A 250 1.90 -25.85 -13.18
C GLU A 250 1.68 -27.14 -12.38
N HIS A 251 0.49 -27.71 -12.55
CA HIS A 251 0.03 -28.92 -11.89
C HIS A 251 -0.58 -29.85 -12.94
N LYS A 252 -0.09 -31.10 -12.98
CA LYS A 252 -0.57 -32.17 -13.88
C LYS A 252 -1.46 -33.20 -13.16
N SER A 253 -1.60 -33.06 -11.85
CA SER A 253 -2.41 -33.89 -10.95
C SER A 253 -2.67 -33.14 -9.64
N GLY A 254 -3.47 -33.72 -8.75
CA GLY A 254 -3.73 -33.21 -7.38
C GLY A 254 -5.15 -32.71 -7.14
N TRP A 255 -5.97 -32.60 -8.18
CA TRP A 255 -7.40 -32.28 -8.06
C TRP A 255 -8.23 -33.50 -7.67
N LYS A 256 -9.41 -33.23 -7.10
CA LYS A 256 -10.43 -34.23 -6.78
C LYS A 256 -11.55 -34.16 -7.81
N GLU A 257 -12.00 -35.32 -8.29
CA GLU A 257 -13.21 -35.42 -9.11
C GLU A 257 -14.39 -35.80 -8.20
N ASP A 258 -15.47 -35.01 -8.25
CA ASP A 258 -16.72 -35.24 -7.53
C ASP A 258 -17.88 -35.11 -8.51
N GLY A 259 -18.36 -36.24 -9.03
CA GLY A 259 -19.41 -36.28 -10.05
C GLY A 259 -19.04 -35.47 -11.30
N ASP A 260 -19.80 -34.39 -11.53
CA ASP A 260 -19.66 -33.41 -12.64
C ASP A 260 -18.72 -32.24 -12.29
N ARG A 261 -17.93 -32.37 -11.21
CA ARG A 261 -17.09 -31.29 -10.68
C ARG A 261 -15.65 -31.76 -10.53
N ILE A 262 -14.73 -30.84 -10.79
CA ILE A 262 -13.32 -30.97 -10.45
C ILE A 262 -13.00 -29.85 -9.47
N ILE A 263 -12.38 -30.19 -8.34
CA ILE A 263 -12.03 -29.26 -7.27
C ILE A 263 -10.53 -29.34 -7.01
N PHE A 264 -9.87 -28.18 -6.87
CA PHE A 264 -8.44 -28.10 -6.62
C PHE A 264 -8.08 -26.88 -5.78
N GLU A 265 -7.30 -27.08 -4.72
CA GLU A 265 -6.72 -26.00 -3.93
C GLU A 265 -5.31 -25.69 -4.48
N ILE A 266 -5.12 -24.45 -4.94
CA ILE A 266 -3.92 -24.00 -5.63
C ILE A 266 -3.16 -23.04 -4.72
N PRO A 267 -1.95 -23.40 -4.24
CA PRO A 267 -1.11 -22.43 -3.55
C PRO A 267 -0.50 -21.46 -4.57
N ILE A 268 -0.85 -20.18 -4.44
CA ILE A 268 -0.38 -19.10 -5.32
C ILE A 268 0.57 -18.20 -4.54
N SER A 269 1.73 -17.90 -5.14
CA SER A 269 2.74 -17.07 -4.47
C SER A 269 3.52 -16.21 -5.46
N THR A 270 3.96 -15.04 -5.01
CA THR A 270 4.99 -14.26 -5.72
C THR A 270 6.38 -14.85 -5.44
N SER A 271 7.26 -14.89 -6.45
CA SER A 271 8.66 -15.29 -6.30
C SER A 271 9.42 -14.33 -5.38
N LEU A 272 10.31 -14.87 -4.54
CA LEU A 272 11.16 -14.09 -3.62
C LEU A 272 12.06 -13.07 -4.34
N LEU A 273 12.38 -13.31 -5.61
CA LEU A 273 13.23 -12.42 -6.42
C LEU A 273 12.43 -11.36 -7.19
N SER A 274 11.10 -11.48 -7.27
CA SER A 274 10.26 -10.67 -8.16
C SER A 274 10.17 -9.19 -7.77
N LYS A 275 10.34 -8.88 -6.47
CA LYS A 275 10.19 -7.52 -5.91
C LYS A 275 8.93 -6.83 -6.44
N PRO A 276 7.74 -7.36 -6.10
CA PRO A 276 6.47 -6.81 -6.56
C PRO A 276 6.30 -5.37 -6.06
N ILE A 277 5.70 -4.53 -6.88
CA ILE A 277 5.36 -3.15 -6.52
C ILE A 277 3.88 -3.14 -6.16
N CYS A 278 3.47 -2.54 -5.05
CA CYS A 278 2.04 -2.47 -4.72
C CYS A 278 1.24 -1.68 -5.76
N ASP A 279 -0.04 -2.03 -5.91
CA ASP A 279 -0.98 -1.36 -6.81
C ASP A 279 -1.04 0.13 -6.50
N VAL A 280 -0.87 0.94 -7.54
CA VAL A 280 -0.88 2.41 -7.42
C VAL A 280 -1.46 3.01 -8.69
N SER A 281 -2.23 4.08 -8.52
CA SER A 281 -2.89 4.79 -9.61
C SER A 281 -2.88 6.28 -9.28
N PHE A 282 -2.29 7.10 -10.13
CA PHE A 282 -2.43 8.56 -10.08
C PHE A 282 -2.19 9.16 -11.46
N ASP A 283 -2.77 10.34 -11.67
CA ASP A 283 -2.68 11.11 -12.90
C ASP A 283 -2.11 12.51 -12.66
N GLY A 284 -1.52 13.09 -13.70
CA GLY A 284 -0.96 14.43 -13.66
C GLY A 284 0.04 14.67 -14.80
N GLN A 285 1.10 15.43 -14.53
CA GLN A 285 2.22 15.51 -15.47
C GLN A 285 2.86 14.13 -15.65
N PHE A 286 2.97 13.36 -14.57
CA PHE A 286 3.36 11.96 -14.59
C PHE A 286 2.17 11.12 -14.14
N SER A 287 1.66 10.25 -15.02
CA SER A 287 0.65 9.26 -14.65
C SER A 287 1.30 7.89 -14.49
N LEU A 288 0.92 7.16 -13.44
CA LEU A 288 1.38 5.80 -13.18
C LEU A 288 0.18 4.93 -12.80
N TYR A 289 0.06 3.79 -13.45
CA TYR A 289 -0.92 2.76 -13.16
C TYR A 289 -0.19 1.42 -13.05
N ILE A 290 -0.20 0.85 -11.85
CA ILE A 290 0.31 -0.49 -11.55
C ILE A 290 -0.86 -1.31 -11.02
N ALA A 291 -1.11 -2.46 -11.65
CA ALA A 291 -2.16 -3.38 -11.26
C ALA A 291 -1.72 -4.84 -11.45
N HIS A 292 -2.26 -5.74 -10.63
CA HIS A 292 -1.94 -7.15 -10.67
C HIS A 292 -3.11 -8.01 -11.15
N GLN A 293 -2.78 -9.11 -11.83
CA GLN A 293 -3.77 -10.09 -12.26
C GLN A 293 -3.27 -11.52 -12.04
N LEU A 294 -4.17 -12.37 -11.55
CA LEU A 294 -4.04 -13.82 -11.62
C LEU A 294 -4.56 -14.29 -12.97
N ILE A 295 -3.74 -15.04 -13.70
CA ILE A 295 -4.15 -15.74 -14.91
C ILE A 295 -4.09 -17.23 -14.62
N LEU A 296 -5.24 -17.89 -14.70
CA LEU A 296 -5.37 -19.34 -14.63
C LEU A 296 -5.61 -19.90 -16.03
N GLU A 297 -4.84 -20.91 -16.40
CA GLU A 297 -4.96 -21.64 -17.66
C GLU A 297 -5.10 -23.11 -17.37
N THR A 298 -6.19 -23.71 -17.85
CA THR A 298 -6.44 -25.14 -17.71
C THR A 298 -6.54 -25.79 -19.08
N ILE A 299 -6.02 -27.02 -19.18
CA ILE A 299 -6.11 -27.84 -20.39
C ILE A 299 -7.06 -28.98 -20.08
N VAL A 300 -8.13 -29.07 -20.87
CA VAL A 300 -9.09 -30.18 -20.81
C VAL A 300 -9.06 -30.95 -22.12
N VAL A 301 -9.26 -32.26 -22.05
CA VAL A 301 -9.37 -33.13 -23.21
C VAL A 301 -10.72 -33.81 -23.21
N GLU A 302 -11.30 -33.96 -24.39
CA GLU A 302 -12.55 -34.69 -24.55
C GLU A 302 -12.33 -36.20 -24.33
N VAL A 303 -13.23 -36.82 -23.57
CA VAL A 303 -13.19 -38.25 -23.25
C VAL A 303 -14.52 -38.91 -23.56
N MET A 304 -14.48 -40.08 -24.21
CA MET A 304 -15.64 -40.95 -24.41
C MET A 304 -15.41 -42.25 -23.67
N ASN A 305 -16.32 -42.64 -22.77
CA ASN A 305 -16.18 -43.84 -21.93
C ASN A 305 -14.79 -43.89 -21.23
N SER A 306 -14.32 -42.77 -20.67
CA SER A 306 -13.00 -42.63 -20.05
C SER A 306 -11.77 -42.77 -20.97
N HIS A 307 -11.97 -42.97 -22.28
CA HIS A 307 -10.88 -43.00 -23.25
C HIS A 307 -10.77 -41.63 -23.94
N PRO A 308 -9.57 -41.06 -24.08
CA PRO A 308 -9.39 -39.83 -24.84
C PRO A 308 -9.91 -40.01 -26.28
N ILE A 309 -10.76 -39.09 -26.74
CA ILE A 309 -11.05 -38.95 -28.16
C ILE A 309 -9.87 -38.16 -28.74
N ASN A 310 -9.21 -38.69 -29.77
CA ASN A 310 -7.98 -38.13 -30.33
C ASN A 310 -7.99 -36.59 -30.43
N SER A 311 -6.94 -35.96 -29.87
CA SER A 311 -6.48 -34.57 -30.04
C SER A 311 -7.45 -33.39 -29.79
N ASN A 312 -8.68 -33.58 -29.30
CA ASN A 312 -9.58 -32.45 -28.99
C ASN A 312 -9.29 -31.83 -27.61
N ALA A 313 -8.13 -31.18 -27.49
CA ALA A 313 -7.74 -30.44 -26.30
C ALA A 313 -8.25 -28.99 -26.36
N ARG A 314 -8.80 -28.48 -25.26
CA ARG A 314 -9.21 -27.08 -25.12
C ARG A 314 -8.40 -26.41 -24.02
N ILE A 315 -8.01 -25.16 -24.27
CA ILE A 315 -7.37 -24.29 -23.29
C ILE A 315 -8.44 -23.35 -22.74
N LEU A 316 -8.72 -23.44 -21.45
CA LEU A 316 -9.65 -22.57 -20.75
C LEU A 316 -8.84 -21.56 -19.94
N ARG A 317 -8.94 -20.28 -20.30
CA ARG A 317 -8.18 -19.19 -19.67
C ARG A 317 -9.10 -18.25 -18.92
N MET A 318 -8.80 -18.01 -17.65
CA MET A 318 -9.47 -17.06 -16.79
C MET A 318 -8.47 -16.02 -16.28
N LYS A 319 -8.92 -14.76 -16.20
CA LYS A 319 -8.13 -13.65 -15.64
C LYS A 319 -8.94 -13.02 -14.53
N VAL A 320 -8.29 -12.78 -13.39
CA VAL A 320 -8.90 -12.17 -12.21
C VAL A 320 -7.97 -11.06 -11.74
N ASN A 321 -8.50 -9.86 -11.52
CA ASN A 321 -7.74 -8.78 -10.87
C ASN A 321 -7.35 -9.26 -9.47
N LEU A 322 -6.09 -9.10 -9.09
CA LEU A 322 -5.56 -9.58 -7.82
C LEU A 322 -4.88 -8.43 -7.08
N PRO A 323 -5.64 -7.54 -6.42
CA PRO A 323 -5.08 -6.35 -5.79
C PRO A 323 -3.89 -6.68 -4.88
N LEU A 324 -2.78 -5.97 -5.04
CA LEU A 324 -1.56 -6.18 -4.26
C LEU A 324 -1.23 -4.94 -3.44
N THR A 325 -1.28 -5.06 -2.11
CA THR A 325 -1.00 -3.93 -1.19
C THR A 325 -0.05 -4.33 -0.06
N GLU A 326 0.47 -3.37 0.70
CA GLU A 326 1.24 -3.68 1.90
C GLU A 326 0.34 -4.33 2.97
N ARG A 327 0.95 -5.08 3.88
CA ARG A 327 0.23 -5.60 5.04
C ARG A 327 -0.12 -4.45 5.99
N GLY A 328 -1.35 -4.44 6.51
CA GLY A 328 -1.78 -3.47 7.53
C GLY A 328 -1.10 -3.69 8.88
N GLY A 329 -0.59 -4.90 9.12
CA GLY A 329 -0.03 -5.26 10.42
C GLY A 329 -1.13 -5.39 11.46
N LEU A 330 -0.85 -4.97 12.70
CA LEU A 330 -1.81 -4.90 13.80
C LEU A 330 -2.45 -3.51 13.94
N GLY A 331 -2.12 -2.57 13.07
CA GLY A 331 -2.64 -1.21 13.14
C GLY A 331 -4.04 -1.10 12.55
N VAL A 332 -4.76 -0.08 13.00
CA VAL A 332 -5.99 0.42 12.39
C VAL A 332 -5.74 1.85 11.91
N SER A 333 -6.72 2.46 11.23
CA SER A 333 -6.58 3.86 10.86
C SER A 333 -6.55 4.75 12.10
N TRP A 334 -5.85 5.89 12.01
CA TRP A 334 -5.64 6.78 13.16
C TRP A 334 -6.95 7.32 13.76
N ASP A 335 -8.01 7.41 12.96
CA ASP A 335 -9.35 7.83 13.36
C ASP A 335 -10.14 6.70 14.04
N GLU A 336 -9.85 5.44 13.75
CA GLU A 336 -10.42 4.26 14.42
C GLU A 336 -9.73 3.94 15.76
N GLU A 337 -8.56 4.53 16.04
CA GLU A 337 -7.90 4.41 17.36
C GLU A 337 -8.61 5.22 18.46
N CYS A 338 -9.45 6.18 18.08
CA CYS A 338 -10.19 6.99 19.05
C CYS A 338 -11.24 6.13 19.79
N PRO A 339 -11.31 6.16 21.13
CA PRO A 339 -12.33 5.44 21.86
C PRO A 339 -13.73 5.96 21.48
N PRO A 340 -14.77 5.11 21.52
CA PRO A 340 -16.13 5.54 21.21
C PRO A 340 -16.53 6.70 22.13
N MET A 341 -17.03 7.80 21.54
CA MET A 341 -17.65 8.86 22.31
C MET A 341 -18.98 8.36 22.89
N PHE A 342 -19.09 8.37 24.22
CA PHE A 342 -20.36 8.11 24.89
C PHE A 342 -21.27 9.34 24.72
N ASN A 343 -22.42 9.16 24.05
CA ASN A 343 -23.44 10.22 23.90
C ASN A 343 -24.05 10.69 25.24
N SER A 344 -23.85 9.90 26.29
CA SER A 344 -24.22 10.23 27.66
C SER A 344 -23.27 9.50 28.60
N VAL A 345 -22.70 10.22 29.57
CA VAL A 345 -22.26 9.56 30.80
C VAL A 345 -23.51 9.05 31.50
N GLY A 346 -23.52 7.79 31.91
CA GLY A 346 -24.55 7.30 32.84
C GLY A 346 -24.58 8.17 34.10
N PRO A 347 -25.59 8.05 34.97
CA PRO A 347 -25.58 8.75 36.25
C PRO A 347 -24.23 8.49 36.93
N SER A 348 -23.62 9.54 37.47
CA SER A 348 -22.43 9.41 38.29
C SER A 348 -22.68 8.32 39.35
N PRO A 349 -21.70 7.45 39.63
CA PRO A 349 -21.86 6.49 40.72
C PRO A 349 -22.29 7.23 42.00
N PRO A 350 -23.07 6.58 42.89
CA PRO A 350 -23.56 7.21 44.11
C PRO A 350 -22.42 7.86 44.89
N ALA A 351 -22.67 9.02 45.49
CA ALA A 351 -21.69 9.65 46.37
C ALA A 351 -21.34 8.65 47.49
N TYR A 352 -20.04 8.53 47.85
CA TYR A 352 -19.60 7.62 48.92
C TYR A 352 -20.40 7.82 50.22
N GLU A 353 -20.81 9.05 50.51
CA GLU A 353 -21.64 9.43 51.65
C GLU A 353 -23.05 8.81 51.62
N GLN A 354 -23.60 8.55 50.43
CA GLN A 354 -24.90 7.87 50.25
C GLN A 354 -24.77 6.37 50.47
N VAL A 355 -23.68 5.75 49.98
CA VAL A 355 -23.39 4.32 50.18
C VAL A 355 -23.12 4.01 51.66
N ALA A 356 -22.42 4.92 52.36
CA ALA A 356 -22.16 4.77 53.79
C ALA A 356 -23.42 4.90 54.67
N ARG A 357 -24.49 5.52 54.15
CA ARG A 357 -25.77 5.71 54.87
C ARG A 357 -26.85 4.71 54.46
N SER A 358 -26.73 4.07 53.30
CA SER A 358 -27.67 3.05 52.85
C SER A 358 -27.37 1.71 53.54
N SER A 359 -28.41 1.08 54.11
CA SER A 359 -28.30 -0.29 54.60
C SER A 359 -28.00 -1.25 53.43
N PRO A 360 -27.31 -2.39 53.65
CA PRO A 360 -26.92 -3.33 52.58
C PRO A 360 -28.08 -3.85 51.71
N THR A 361 -29.31 -3.70 52.18
CA THR A 361 -30.55 -4.16 51.51
C THR A 361 -31.11 -3.20 50.46
N ASP A 362 -30.66 -1.94 50.41
CA ASP A 362 -31.21 -0.92 49.49
C ASP A 362 -30.35 -0.64 48.25
N ILE A 363 -29.33 -1.47 47.95
CA ILE A 363 -28.53 -1.30 46.73
C ILE A 363 -29.37 -1.78 45.52
N PRO A 364 -29.83 -0.90 44.61
CA PRO A 364 -30.53 -1.35 43.43
C PRO A 364 -29.54 -2.12 42.55
N LEU A 365 -29.94 -3.31 42.10
CA LEU A 365 -29.18 -4.07 41.11
C LEU A 365 -28.91 -3.19 39.89
N PRO A 366 -27.69 -3.24 39.30
CA PRO A 366 -27.41 -2.48 38.10
C PRO A 366 -28.43 -2.85 37.01
N PRO A 367 -28.94 -1.86 36.24
CA PRO A 367 -29.84 -2.17 35.15
C PRO A 367 -29.17 -3.18 34.21
N PRO A 368 -29.93 -4.12 33.62
CA PRO A 368 -29.36 -5.08 32.69
C PRO A 368 -28.63 -4.30 31.60
N SER A 369 -27.36 -4.68 31.37
CA SER A 369 -26.52 -4.09 30.32
C SER A 369 -27.35 -3.99 29.04
N CYS A 370 -27.48 -2.77 28.48
CA CYS A 370 -28.08 -2.59 27.16
C CYS A 370 -27.48 -3.64 26.22
N PRO A 371 -28.30 -4.43 25.50
CA PRO A 371 -27.77 -5.38 24.55
C PRO A 371 -26.91 -4.59 23.58
N THR A 372 -25.63 -4.98 23.49
CA THR A 372 -24.71 -4.54 22.45
C THR A 372 -25.40 -4.79 21.11
N ASN A 373 -26.02 -3.76 20.57
CA ASN A 373 -26.52 -3.75 19.21
C ASN A 373 -25.28 -3.61 18.34
N VAL A 374 -24.54 -4.71 18.19
CA VAL A 374 -23.53 -4.83 17.13
C VAL A 374 -24.35 -4.94 15.86
N GLN A 375 -24.73 -3.78 15.30
CA GLN A 375 -25.13 -3.71 13.90
C GLN A 375 -23.92 -4.16 13.09
N ARG A 376 -23.97 -5.42 12.66
CA ARG A 376 -23.23 -5.87 11.48
C ARG A 376 -24.06 -5.42 10.29
N ASP A 377 -23.59 -4.38 9.62
CA ASP A 377 -23.81 -4.23 8.18
C ASP A 377 -22.44 -4.22 7.51
#